data_AF-A0A1R1MK47-F1
#
_entry.id   AF-A0A1R1MK47-F1
#
_cell.length_a   1.000
_cell.length_b   1.000
_cell.length_c   1.000
_cell.angle_alpha   90.00
_cell.angle_beta   90.00
_cell.angle_gamma   90.00
#
_symmetry.space_group_name_H-M   'P 1'
#
loop_
_entity.id
_entity.type
_entity.pdbx_description
1 polymer ?
#
loop_
_entity_poly.entity_id
_entity_poly.type
_entity_poly.pdbx_seq_one_letter_code
_entity_poly.pdbx_strand_id
1 'polypeptide(L)'
;MEPKIVPYWDVTAIRNIKTVKDVAKEFEATFLEIMLKEMRKGIPEGMFSSFSDKMYTDMFDMAVANRLASSDRFGLAKYIENALNAYKKAENL
;
A
#
# COMPACT_ATOMS: atom_id res chain seq x y z
N MET A 1 2.84 25.23 -19.53
CA MET A 1 1.95 24.06 -19.49
C MET A 1 0.63 24.52 -18.93
N GLU A 2 -0.46 24.40 -19.68
CA GLU A 2 -1.78 24.79 -19.18
C GLU A 2 -2.30 23.76 -18.17
N PRO A 3 -2.92 24.19 -17.06
CA PRO A 3 -3.52 23.27 -16.11
C PRO A 3 -4.76 22.62 -16.76
N LYS A 4 -4.77 21.29 -16.86
CA LYS A 4 -5.97 20.54 -17.26
C LYS A 4 -7.04 20.71 -16.18
N ILE A 5 -8.11 21.43 -16.50
CA ILE A 5 -9.28 21.56 -15.64
C ILE A 5 -10.19 20.35 -15.91
N VAL A 6 -10.29 19.46 -14.93
CA VAL A 6 -11.24 18.34 -14.92
C VAL A 6 -12.49 18.74 -14.10
N PRO A 7 -13.69 18.77 -14.69
CA PRO A 7 -14.89 19.19 -13.99
C PRO A 7 -15.38 18.12 -13.00
N TYR A 8 -16.07 18.54 -11.92
CA TYR A 8 -16.49 17.64 -10.83
C TYR A 8 -17.48 16.54 -11.25
N TRP A 9 -18.17 16.72 -12.39
CA TRP A 9 -19.09 15.73 -12.96
C TRP A 9 -18.41 14.76 -13.95
N ASP A 10 -17.11 14.91 -14.21
CA ASP A 10 -16.36 13.99 -15.06
C ASP A 10 -16.03 12.69 -14.30
N VAL A 11 -16.97 11.75 -14.38
CA VAL A 11 -16.83 10.41 -13.78
C VAL A 11 -15.86 9.50 -14.54
N THR A 12 -15.40 9.91 -15.72
CA THR A 12 -14.43 9.13 -16.53
C THR A 12 -13.09 9.05 -15.82
N ALA A 13 -12.70 10.11 -15.09
CA ALA A 13 -11.54 10.11 -14.21
C ALA A 13 -11.70 9.16 -13.01
N ILE A 14 -12.93 8.99 -12.50
CA ILE A 14 -13.24 8.13 -11.34
C ILE A 14 -12.98 6.66 -11.66
N ARG A 15 -13.24 6.24 -12.90
CA ARG A 15 -13.06 4.84 -13.33
C ARG A 15 -11.60 4.40 -13.39
N ASN A 16 -10.65 5.34 -13.46
CA ASN A 16 -9.21 5.09 -13.60
C ASN A 16 -8.37 5.69 -12.46
N ILE A 17 -8.94 5.93 -11.27
CA ILE A 17 -8.22 6.58 -10.15
C ILE A 17 -6.95 5.82 -9.77
N LYS A 18 -6.95 4.48 -9.86
CA LYS A 18 -5.79 3.63 -9.55
C LYS A 18 -5.54 2.60 -10.63
N THR A 19 -4.28 2.48 -11.07
CA THR A 19 -3.85 1.41 -11.96
C THR A 19 -3.68 0.09 -11.21
N VAL A 20 -3.59 -1.03 -11.94
CA VAL A 20 -3.27 -2.34 -11.32
C VAL A 20 -1.95 -2.28 -10.55
N LYS A 21 -0.98 -1.53 -11.06
CA LYS A 21 0.31 -1.30 -10.43
C LYS A 21 0.16 -0.52 -9.11
N ASP A 22 -0.68 0.51 -9.07
CA ASP A 22 -0.91 1.29 -7.85
C ASP A 22 -1.57 0.44 -6.76
N VAL A 23 -2.60 -0.35 -7.13
CA VAL A 23 -3.26 -1.28 -6.21
C VAL A 23 -2.28 -2.34 -5.70
N ALA A 24 -1.43 -2.88 -6.57
CA ALA A 24 -0.42 -3.87 -6.17
C ALA A 24 0.63 -3.29 -5.20
N LYS A 25 1.05 -2.03 -5.40
CA LYS A 25 1.95 -1.33 -4.46
C LYS A 25 1.29 -1.06 -3.11
N GLU A 26 0.03 -0.67 -3.09
CA GLU A 26 -0.72 -0.46 -1.84
C GLU A 26 -0.91 -1.76 -1.04
N PHE A 27 -1.11 -2.87 -1.75
CA PHE A 27 -1.15 -4.18 -1.10
C PHE A 27 0.21 -4.57 -0.52
N GLU A 28 1.30 -4.38 -1.27
CA GLU A 28 2.66 -4.61 -0.75
C GLU A 28 2.95 -3.74 0.49
N ALA A 29 2.53 -2.47 0.49
CA ALA A 29 2.66 -1.60 1.66
C ALA A 29 1.88 -2.14 2.87
N THR A 30 0.61 -2.53 2.68
CA THR A 30 -0.20 -3.14 3.75
C THR A 30 0.45 -4.42 4.29
N PHE A 31 0.96 -5.27 3.40
CA PHE A 31 1.64 -6.50 3.80
C PHE A 31 2.90 -6.22 4.62
N LEU A 32 3.72 -5.26 4.19
CA LEU A 32 4.91 -4.84 4.92
C LEU A 32 4.57 -4.24 6.28
N GLU A 33 3.50 -3.47 6.39
CA GLU A 33 3.00 -2.95 7.66
C GLU A 33 2.65 -4.09 8.62
N ILE A 34 1.91 -5.10 8.14
CA ILE A 34 1.59 -6.30 8.93
C ILE A 34 2.87 -7.01 9.36
N MET A 35 3.83 -7.22 8.45
CA MET A 35 5.11 -7.84 8.79
C MET A 35 5.85 -7.06 9.88
N LEU A 36 5.96 -5.73 9.76
CA LEU A 36 6.62 -4.88 10.75
C LEU A 36 5.93 -4.99 12.12
N LYS A 37 4.60 -4.97 12.13
CA LYS A 37 3.80 -5.16 13.34
C LYS A 37 4.02 -6.53 13.98
N GLU A 38 4.03 -7.61 13.19
CA GLU A 38 4.29 -8.95 13.70
C GLU A 38 5.73 -9.10 14.22
N MET A 39 6.73 -8.54 13.54
CA MET A 39 8.10 -8.50 14.02
C MET A 39 8.22 -7.77 15.36
N ARG A 40 7.51 -6.65 15.51
CA ARG A 40 7.48 -5.85 16.74
C ARG A 40 6.84 -6.59 17.91
N LYS A 41 5.81 -7.42 17.69
CA LYS A 41 5.22 -8.25 18.76
C LYS A 41 6.23 -9.21 19.40
N GLY A 42 7.29 -9.57 18.67
CA GLY A 42 8.41 -10.36 19.20
C GLY A 42 9.37 -9.57 20.10
N ILE A 43 9.25 -8.24 20.16
CA ILE A 43 10.06 -7.37 21.02
C ILE A 43 9.30 -7.16 22.33
N PRO A 44 9.91 -7.44 23.50
CA PRO A 44 9.27 -7.20 24.79
C PRO A 44 8.83 -5.75 24.94
N GLU A 45 7.56 -5.53 25.29
CA GLU A 45 7.11 -4.18 25.64
C GLU A 45 7.80 -3.71 26.92
N GLY A 46 8.36 -2.50 26.90
CA GLY A 46 8.90 -1.88 28.10
C GLY A 46 7.79 -1.60 29.12
N MET A 47 8.15 -1.56 30.40
CA MET A 47 7.22 -1.33 31.54
C MET A 47 6.41 -0.01 31.44
N PHE A 48 6.72 0.85 30.49
CA PHE A 48 6.10 2.17 30.28
C PHE A 48 5.46 2.34 28.89
N SER A 49 4.93 1.28 28.24
CA SER A 49 4.21 1.45 26.97
C SER A 49 2.88 2.18 27.18
N SER A 50 2.76 3.42 26.68
CA SER A 50 1.52 4.19 26.73
C SER A 50 0.67 3.97 25.47
N PHE A 51 -0.62 4.31 25.53
CA PHE A 51 -1.49 4.30 24.34
C PHE A 51 -0.96 5.23 23.24
N SER A 52 -0.45 6.41 23.61
CA SER A 52 0.14 7.36 22.68
C SER A 52 1.36 6.78 21.99
N ASP A 53 2.24 6.07 22.71
CA ASP A 53 3.41 5.44 22.11
C ASP A 53 3.02 4.38 21.07
N LYS A 54 2.00 3.57 21.37
CA LYS A 54 1.47 2.58 20.41
C LYS A 54 0.91 3.25 19.17
N MET A 55 0.15 4.33 19.33
CA MET A 55 -0.39 5.10 18.19
C MET A 55 0.73 5.69 17.31
N TYR A 56 1.72 6.37 17.90
CA TYR A 56 2.85 6.92 17.13
C TYR A 56 3.66 5.82 16.44
N THR A 57 3.82 4.70 17.13
CA THR A 57 4.48 3.52 16.60
C THR A 57 3.74 2.94 15.39
N ASP A 58 2.42 2.81 15.46
CA ASP A 58 1.61 2.34 14.33
C ASP A 58 1.73 3.30 13.13
N MET A 59 1.73 4.61 13.39
CA MET A 59 1.95 5.62 12.35
C MET A 59 3.34 5.52 11.72
N PHE A 60 4.36 5.25 12.54
CA PHE A 60 5.71 5.02 12.07
C PHE A 60 5.79 3.77 11.18
N ASP A 61 5.18 2.65 11.59
CA ASP A 61 5.14 1.42 10.80
C ASP A 61 4.44 1.63 9.44
N MET A 62 3.33 2.36 9.43
CA MET A 62 2.66 2.77 8.18
C MET A 62 3.59 3.56 7.26
N ALA A 63 4.34 4.54 7.79
CA ALA A 63 5.25 5.36 6.98
C ALA A 63 6.43 4.56 6.43
N VAL A 64 7.03 3.69 7.25
CA VAL A 64 8.13 2.81 6.85
C VAL A 64 7.65 1.83 5.78
N ALA A 65 6.51 1.17 5.98
CA ALA A 65 5.94 0.24 5.02
C ALA A 65 5.68 0.89 3.65
N ASN A 66 5.09 2.08 3.64
CA ASN A 66 4.89 2.86 2.41
C ASN A 66 6.22 3.20 1.71
N ARG A 67 7.24 3.58 2.47
CA ARG A 67 8.57 3.89 1.91
C ARG A 67 9.25 2.64 1.34
N LEU A 68 9.11 1.50 2.01
CA LEU A 68 9.66 0.23 1.56
C LEU A 68 8.96 -0.27 0.29
N ALA A 69 7.64 -0.26 0.24
CA ALA A 69 6.87 -0.60 -0.97
C ALA A 69 7.21 0.34 -2.15
N SER A 70 7.43 1.62 -1.87
CA SER A 70 7.85 2.60 -2.90
C SER A 70 9.24 2.32 -3.47
N SER A 71 10.09 1.56 -2.78
CA SER A 71 11.44 1.24 -3.24
C SER A 71 11.49 0.17 -4.33
N ASP A 72 10.37 -0.51 -4.61
CA ASP A 72 10.25 -1.61 -5.58
C ASP A 72 11.23 -2.79 -5.32
N ARG A 73 11.80 -2.91 -4.10
CA ARG A 73 12.83 -3.92 -3.76
C ARG A 73 12.27 -5.25 -3.25
N PHE A 74 11.06 -5.26 -2.69
CA PHE A 74 10.47 -6.48 -2.13
C PHE A 74 9.89 -7.40 -3.21
N GLY A 75 9.42 -6.84 -4.33
CA GLY A 75 8.99 -7.60 -5.51
C GLY A 75 7.61 -8.26 -5.39
N LEU A 76 6.94 -8.15 -4.24
CA LEU A 76 5.59 -8.68 -4.04
C LEU A 76 4.58 -7.90 -4.89
N ALA A 77 4.72 -6.58 -5.00
CA ALA A 77 3.89 -5.76 -5.87
C ALA A 77 3.93 -6.26 -7.33
N LYS A 78 5.10 -6.71 -7.80
CA LYS A 78 5.25 -7.24 -9.16
C LYS A 78 4.54 -8.57 -9.34
N TYR A 79 4.60 -9.46 -8.34
CA TYR A 79 3.86 -10.71 -8.34
C TYR A 79 2.35 -10.48 -8.38
N ILE A 80 1.84 -9.57 -7.56
CA ILE A 80 0.41 -9.23 -7.50
C ILE A 80 -0.04 -8.60 -8.82
N GLU A 81 0.73 -7.67 -9.37
CA GLU A 81 0.45 -7.06 -10.68
C GLU A 81 0.31 -8.15 -11.76
N ASN A 82 1.25 -9.08 -11.82
CA ASN A 82 1.21 -10.18 -12.80
C ASN A 82 -0.01 -11.10 -12.58
N ALA A 83 -0.35 -11.43 -11.33
CA ALA A 83 -1.51 -12.27 -11.00
C ALA A 83 -2.84 -11.59 -11.39
N LEU A 84 -2.99 -10.30 -11.08
CA LEU A 84 -4.17 -9.52 -11.45
C LEU A 84 -4.32 -9.38 -12.97
N ASN A 85 -3.21 -9.20 -13.68
CA ASN A 85 -3.22 -9.14 -15.14
C ASN A 85 -3.58 -10.51 -15.77
N ALA A 86 -3.07 -11.61 -15.20
CA ALA A 86 -3.43 -12.96 -15.65
C ALA A 86 -4.93 -13.24 -15.42
N TYR A 87 -5.47 -12.86 -14.26
CA TYR A 87 -6.90 -12.97 -13.95
C TYR A 87 -7.75 -12.16 -14.93
N LYS A 88 -7.42 -10.89 -15.16
CA LYS A 88 -8.11 -10.05 -16.16
C LYS A 88 -8.08 -10.66 -17.56
N LYS A 89 -6.97 -11.29 -17.96
CA LYS A 89 -6.88 -11.96 -19.25
C LYS A 89 -7.81 -13.17 -19.35
N ALA A 90 -7.94 -13.94 -18.27
CA ALA A 90 -8.82 -15.10 -18.22
C ALA A 90 -10.32 -14.72 -18.22
N GLU A 91 -10.68 -13.58 -17.63
CA GLU A 91 -12.06 -13.05 -17.64
C GLU A 91 -12.49 -12.51 -19.02
N ASN A 92 -11.53 -12.08 -19.85
CA ASN A 92 -11.79 -11.55 -21.19
C ASN A 92 -11.68 -12.61 -22.31
N LEU A 93 -11.64 -13.91 -21.94
CA LEU A 93 -11.79 -15.07 -22.82
C LEU A 93 -13.14 -15.73 -22.58
#